data_AF-A0A6J1EV13-F1
#
_entry.id   AF-A0A6J1EV13-F1
#
_cell.length_a   1.000
_cell.length_b   1.000
_cell.length_c   1.000
_cell.angle_alpha   90.00
_cell.angle_beta   90.00
_cell.angle_gamma   90.00
#
_symmetry.space_group_name_H-M   'P 1'
#
loop_
_entity.id
_entity.type
_entity.pdbx_description
1 polymer ?
#
loop_
_entity_poly.entity_id
_entity_poly.type
_entity_poly.pdbx_seq_one_letter_code
_entity_poly.pdbx_strand_id
1 'polypeptide(L)'
;MACGLLTWTTLPLRSPSFPSLSFSLSSSLRTQLSISAALETAADDVLQLSARERRRLRNERRETKTTNWREEVEERLCKKPKKEFANWTEKLNLDYLAKLGPQWWVMRVSRVRGQEIVERLARSLARNYPDLDFKIYYPSVHEKRKLKNGSYTVKPKAVFPGSVFIRCIMNKEMHDFIRECDGVGGFVGAKVGNTKRQINKPKPVSQDDMEAIFKEAKEEQERHDQAFLEKEKEQAPNPSVLETDLDTNGTTATKHKGRPKKAVNTLSPGSTVRVSSGTFAEFEGSLKKVNRKSKKVTVGFTLFGKETLVELDIGDIIVETK
;
A
#
# COMPACT_ATOMS: atom_id res chain seq x y z
N MET A 1 65.31 45.00 9.66
CA MET A 1 66.41 44.33 10.39
C MET A 1 65.81 43.58 11.58
N ALA A 2 66.43 42.44 11.94
CA ALA A 2 66.10 41.50 13.02
C ALA A 2 64.83 40.65 12.76
N CYS A 3 64.90 39.38 12.34
CA CYS A 3 65.48 38.19 13.00
C CYS A 3 64.90 37.96 14.40
N GLY A 4 63.94 37.04 14.50
CA GLY A 4 63.40 36.50 15.74
C GLY A 4 63.02 35.04 15.54
N LEU A 5 63.96 34.17 15.90
CA LEU A 5 63.88 32.70 15.91
C LEU A 5 62.74 32.21 16.80
N LEU A 6 61.93 31.26 16.31
CA LEU A 6 61.30 30.27 17.18
C LEU A 6 61.42 28.88 16.56
N THR A 7 61.88 28.00 17.42
CA THR A 7 62.51 26.70 17.21
C THR A 7 61.50 25.61 16.89
N TRP A 8 61.86 24.75 15.94
CA TRP A 8 61.10 23.54 15.62
C TRP A 8 61.26 22.54 16.76
N THR A 9 60.15 22.25 17.44
CA THR A 9 60.07 21.21 18.46
C THR A 9 59.79 19.87 17.77
N THR A 10 60.79 18.99 17.79
CA THR A 10 60.69 17.59 17.41
C THR A 10 59.84 16.83 18.44
N LEU A 11 58.61 16.48 18.08
CA LEU A 11 57.81 15.52 18.85
C LEU A 11 58.26 14.10 18.48
N PRO A 12 58.56 13.24 19.47
CA PRO A 12 58.90 11.85 19.19
C PRO A 12 57.63 11.07 18.79
N LEU A 13 57.74 10.32 17.68
CA LEU A 13 56.75 9.33 17.24
C LEU A 13 56.48 8.32 18.34
N ARG A 14 55.30 8.41 18.96
CA ARG A 14 54.75 7.41 19.86
C ARG A 14 54.07 6.32 19.02
N SER A 15 54.71 5.17 18.93
CA SER A 15 54.15 3.95 18.33
C SER A 15 52.87 3.52 19.06
N PRO A 16 51.79 3.14 18.35
CA PRO A 16 50.63 2.53 18.98
C PRO A 16 50.96 1.08 19.38
N SER A 17 50.87 0.79 20.68
CA SER A 17 50.94 -0.55 21.25
C SER A 17 49.67 -1.32 20.87
N PHE A 18 49.82 -2.39 20.10
CA PHE A 18 48.74 -3.36 19.86
C PHE A 18 48.52 -4.20 21.13
N PRO A 19 47.27 -4.43 21.58
CA PRO A 19 46.99 -5.40 22.63
C PRO A 19 47.28 -6.81 22.10
N SER A 20 48.19 -7.52 22.75
CA SER A 20 48.43 -8.95 22.54
C SER A 20 47.24 -9.75 23.06
N LEU A 21 46.37 -10.19 22.14
CA LEU A 21 45.39 -11.22 22.42
C LEU A 21 46.13 -12.54 22.58
N SER A 22 46.26 -13.01 23.82
CA SER A 22 46.68 -14.36 24.14
C SER A 22 45.59 -15.36 23.70
N PHE A 23 45.76 -15.93 22.52
CA PHE A 23 45.02 -17.13 22.14
C PHE A 23 45.52 -18.29 23.02
N SER A 24 44.72 -18.67 24.00
CA SER A 24 44.89 -19.97 24.65
C SER A 24 44.59 -21.05 23.62
N LEU A 25 45.60 -21.88 23.30
CA LEU A 25 45.36 -23.15 22.64
C LEU A 25 44.57 -24.01 23.63
N SER A 26 43.25 -24.06 23.46
CA SER A 26 42.45 -25.13 24.05
C SER A 26 42.94 -26.44 23.45
N SER A 27 43.57 -27.24 24.30
CA SER A 27 44.10 -28.55 23.98
C SER A 27 42.97 -29.44 23.47
N SER A 28 43.22 -30.00 22.29
CA SER A 28 42.47 -31.12 21.73
C SER A 28 42.34 -32.22 22.77
N LEU A 29 41.15 -32.35 23.37
CA LEU A 29 40.74 -33.56 24.06
C LEU A 29 40.59 -34.64 23.00
N ARG A 30 41.66 -35.40 22.84
CA ARG A 30 41.71 -36.68 22.15
C ARG A 30 40.79 -37.65 22.92
N THR A 31 39.51 -37.65 22.60
CA THR A 31 38.59 -38.70 23.03
C THR A 31 38.99 -40.01 22.36
N GLN A 32 39.57 -40.89 23.16
CA GLN A 32 39.73 -42.31 22.85
C GLN A 32 38.32 -42.90 22.69
N LEU A 33 37.89 -43.13 21.45
CA LEU A 33 36.76 -44.01 21.17
C LEU A 33 37.26 -45.45 21.30
N SER A 34 37.07 -46.03 22.48
CA SER A 34 37.08 -47.48 22.67
C SER A 34 35.91 -48.06 21.88
N ILE A 35 36.21 -48.81 20.83
CA ILE A 35 35.22 -49.55 20.05
C ILE A 35 34.75 -50.72 20.91
N SER A 36 33.62 -50.55 21.60
CA SER A 36 32.83 -51.67 22.11
C SER A 36 32.08 -52.26 20.91
N ALA A 37 32.37 -53.52 20.59
CA ALA A 37 31.65 -54.27 19.57
C ALA A 37 30.21 -54.51 20.04
N ALA A 38 29.27 -53.72 19.51
CA ALA A 38 27.86 -54.06 19.56
C ALA A 38 27.59 -55.13 18.50
N LEU A 39 27.21 -56.31 18.99
CA LEU A 39 26.61 -57.38 18.22
C LEU A 39 25.25 -56.90 17.72
N GLU A 40 25.19 -56.34 16.51
CA GLU A 40 23.94 -56.26 15.75
C GLU A 40 23.95 -57.36 14.69
N THR A 41 23.11 -58.35 15.00
CA THR A 41 22.59 -59.38 14.12
C THR A 41 21.89 -58.74 12.92
N ALA A 42 22.62 -58.55 11.82
CA ALA A 42 22.06 -58.57 10.48
C ALA A 42 22.47 -59.90 9.85
N ALA A 43 21.50 -60.80 9.81
CA ALA A 43 21.60 -62.16 9.34
C ALA A 43 22.13 -62.25 7.90
N ASP A 44 23.01 -63.22 7.71
CA ASP A 44 22.95 -64.23 6.66
C ASP A 44 22.77 -63.76 5.21
N ASP A 45 23.88 -63.36 4.59
CA ASP A 45 24.12 -63.66 3.16
C ASP A 45 25.62 -63.63 2.78
N VAL A 46 26.51 -63.90 3.75
CA VAL A 46 27.97 -64.01 3.53
C VAL A 46 28.38 -65.49 3.47
N LEU A 47 27.59 -66.31 2.79
CA LEU A 47 28.03 -67.65 2.43
C LEU A 47 28.88 -67.60 1.15
N GLN A 48 30.19 -67.69 1.40
CA GLN A 48 31.22 -68.22 0.51
C GLN A 48 31.66 -67.40 -0.71
N LEU A 49 32.05 -66.12 -0.52
CA LEU A 49 32.97 -65.52 -1.49
C LEU A 49 34.37 -66.14 -1.35
N SER A 50 34.83 -66.81 -2.41
CA SER A 50 36.16 -67.43 -2.51
C SER A 50 37.26 -66.41 -2.23
N ALA A 51 38.43 -66.84 -1.74
CA ALA A 51 39.59 -65.96 -1.56
C ALA A 51 39.95 -65.17 -2.83
N ARG A 52 39.62 -65.74 -4.00
CA ARG A 52 39.75 -65.11 -5.32
C ARG A 52 38.73 -63.99 -5.55
N GLU A 53 37.48 -64.19 -5.14
CA GLU A 53 36.42 -63.17 -5.22
C GLU A 53 36.65 -62.05 -4.23
N ARG A 54 37.14 -62.34 -3.02
CA ARG A 54 37.57 -61.29 -2.07
C ARG A 54 38.73 -60.46 -2.61
N ARG A 55 39.66 -61.06 -3.35
CA ARG A 55 40.73 -60.32 -4.04
C ARG A 55 40.20 -59.51 -5.21
N ARG A 56 39.29 -60.08 -6.02
CA ARG A 56 38.59 -59.35 -7.08
C ARG A 56 37.83 -58.15 -6.52
N LEU A 57 37.03 -58.34 -5.48
CA LEU A 57 36.27 -57.25 -4.86
C LEU A 57 37.18 -56.16 -4.28
N ARG A 58 38.37 -56.50 -3.77
CA ARG A 58 39.38 -55.51 -3.36
C ARG A 58 40.03 -54.81 -4.55
N ASN A 59 40.28 -55.53 -5.65
CA ASN A 59 40.85 -54.97 -6.86
C ASN A 59 39.84 -54.07 -7.58
N GLU A 60 38.59 -54.49 -7.66
CA GLU A 60 37.45 -53.74 -8.17
C GLU A 60 37.19 -52.50 -7.30
N ARG A 61 37.36 -52.58 -5.98
CA ARG A 61 37.34 -51.41 -5.07
C ARG A 61 38.54 -50.48 -5.22
N ARG A 62 39.66 -50.96 -5.79
CA ARG A 62 40.82 -50.12 -6.17
C ARG A 62 40.60 -49.52 -7.56
N GLU A 63 40.06 -50.29 -8.50
CA GLU A 63 39.79 -49.91 -9.89
C GLU A 63 38.65 -48.88 -9.98
N THR A 64 37.59 -49.04 -9.17
CA THR A 64 36.53 -48.04 -8.98
C THR A 64 37.00 -46.79 -8.21
N LYS A 65 38.13 -46.86 -7.51
CA LYS A 65 38.77 -45.71 -6.84
C LYS A 65 39.80 -45.01 -7.74
N THR A 66 40.27 -45.67 -8.80
CA THR A 66 41.22 -45.12 -9.78
C THR A 66 40.56 -44.32 -10.91
N THR A 67 39.24 -44.16 -10.91
CA THR A 67 38.57 -43.15 -11.73
C THR A 67 38.83 -41.76 -11.15
N ASN A 68 39.95 -41.22 -11.60
CA ASN A 68 40.22 -39.82 -11.86
C ASN A 68 39.68 -38.86 -10.80
N TRP A 69 40.41 -38.71 -9.68
CA TRP A 69 40.20 -37.62 -8.73
C TRP A 69 40.07 -36.25 -9.42
N ARG A 70 40.68 -36.11 -10.61
CA ARG A 70 40.57 -34.95 -11.48
C ARG A 70 39.15 -34.72 -12.00
N GLU A 71 38.44 -35.77 -12.43
CA GLU A 71 37.04 -35.70 -12.88
C GLU A 71 36.10 -35.41 -11.71
N GLU A 72 36.31 -36.01 -10.53
CA GLU A 72 35.48 -35.69 -9.36
C GLU A 72 35.74 -34.27 -8.84
N VAL A 73 36.99 -33.79 -8.91
CA VAL A 73 37.33 -32.39 -8.59
C VAL A 73 36.78 -31.44 -9.66
N GLU A 74 36.86 -31.78 -10.94
CA GLU A 74 36.26 -31.03 -12.05
C GLU A 74 34.74 -30.97 -11.89
N GLU A 75 34.06 -32.08 -11.57
CA GLU A 75 32.63 -32.08 -11.25
C GLU A 75 32.31 -31.26 -10.00
N ARG A 76 33.13 -31.32 -8.95
CA ARG A 76 32.92 -30.52 -7.73
C ARG A 76 33.19 -29.03 -7.95
N LEU A 77 34.09 -28.68 -8.87
CA LEU A 77 34.35 -27.31 -9.29
C LEU A 77 33.24 -26.80 -10.25
N CYS A 78 32.73 -27.67 -11.13
CA CYS A 78 31.57 -27.40 -12.00
C CYS A 78 30.25 -27.29 -11.21
N LYS A 79 30.08 -28.07 -10.14
CA LYS A 79 28.88 -28.08 -9.27
C LYS A 79 28.84 -26.97 -8.23
N LYS A 80 29.97 -26.31 -7.91
CA LYS A 80 29.91 -25.07 -7.12
C LYS A 80 29.35 -24.00 -8.06
N PRO A 81 28.10 -23.52 -7.88
CA PRO A 81 27.66 -22.37 -8.66
C PRO A 81 28.70 -21.30 -8.41
N LYS A 82 29.34 -20.80 -9.49
CA LYS A 82 30.22 -19.65 -9.38
C LYS A 82 29.42 -18.63 -8.60
N LYS A 83 29.95 -18.14 -7.47
CA LYS A 83 29.35 -16.99 -6.80
C LYS A 83 29.38 -15.91 -7.85
N GLU A 84 28.24 -15.66 -8.49
CA GLU A 84 28.08 -14.49 -9.33
C GLU A 84 28.27 -13.35 -8.35
N PHE A 85 29.49 -12.79 -8.33
CA PHE A 85 29.74 -11.50 -7.75
C PHE A 85 29.00 -10.54 -8.66
N ALA A 86 27.67 -10.49 -8.50
CA ALA A 86 26.84 -9.54 -9.19
C ALA A 86 27.44 -8.20 -8.80
N ASN A 87 28.07 -7.54 -9.78
CA ASN A 87 28.59 -6.21 -9.59
C ASN A 87 27.45 -5.42 -8.94
N TRP A 88 27.74 -4.58 -7.96
CA TRP A 88 26.68 -3.85 -7.24
C TRP A 88 25.78 -3.08 -8.22
N THR A 89 26.34 -2.65 -9.35
CA THR A 89 25.67 -2.12 -10.54
C THR A 89 24.65 -3.08 -11.17
N GLU A 90 24.97 -4.37 -11.30
CA GLU A 90 24.05 -5.38 -11.83
C GLU A 90 22.84 -5.60 -10.91
N LYS A 91 23.02 -5.62 -9.58
CA LYS A 91 21.88 -5.71 -8.65
C LYS A 91 20.91 -4.53 -8.76
N LEU A 92 21.40 -3.39 -9.21
CA LEU A 92 20.62 -2.17 -9.44
C LEU A 92 19.96 -2.12 -10.82
N ASN A 93 20.35 -2.99 -11.77
CA ASN A 93 19.75 -2.99 -13.10
C ASN A 93 18.29 -3.42 -12.99
N LEU A 94 17.38 -2.55 -13.43
CA LEU A 94 15.96 -2.85 -13.49
C LEU A 94 15.64 -3.91 -14.56
N ASP A 95 16.53 -4.11 -15.54
CA ASP A 95 16.33 -5.06 -16.64
C ASP A 95 16.28 -6.52 -16.17
N TYR A 96 16.77 -6.84 -14.96
CA TYR A 96 16.55 -8.17 -14.37
C TYR A 96 15.08 -8.42 -14.02
N LEU A 97 14.27 -7.38 -13.82
CA LEU A 97 12.83 -7.53 -13.58
C LEU A 97 12.10 -8.01 -14.83
N ALA A 98 12.61 -7.70 -16.02
CA ALA A 98 12.08 -8.21 -17.28
C ALA A 98 12.11 -9.75 -17.33
N LYS A 99 13.11 -10.38 -16.71
CA LYS A 99 13.25 -11.84 -16.64
C LYS A 99 12.16 -12.52 -15.80
N LEU A 100 11.53 -11.78 -14.87
CA LEU A 100 10.40 -12.29 -14.07
C LEU A 100 9.11 -12.40 -14.90
N GLY A 101 9.13 -11.91 -16.14
CA GLY A 101 7.98 -11.90 -17.03
C GLY A 101 6.93 -10.85 -16.62
N PRO A 102 5.68 -11.00 -17.10
CA PRO A 102 4.61 -10.05 -16.83
C PRO A 102 4.13 -10.20 -15.38
N GLN A 103 4.43 -9.20 -14.56
CA GLN A 103 4.06 -9.15 -13.15
C GLN A 103 3.12 -7.97 -12.87
N TRP A 104 2.41 -8.03 -11.75
CA TRP A 104 1.63 -6.90 -11.25
C TRP A 104 2.52 -5.95 -10.45
N TRP A 105 2.38 -4.66 -10.73
CA TRP A 105 3.12 -3.58 -10.09
C TRP A 105 2.14 -2.53 -9.56
N VAL A 106 2.49 -1.93 -8.42
CA VAL A 106 1.71 -0.82 -7.86
C VAL A 106 2.39 0.50 -8.21
N MET A 107 1.62 1.39 -8.81
CA MET A 107 1.98 2.77 -9.13
C MET A 107 1.30 3.73 -8.15
N ARG A 108 2.05 4.71 -7.66
CA ARG A 108 1.53 5.83 -6.88
C ARG A 108 1.02 6.90 -7.83
N VAL A 109 -0.22 7.32 -7.67
CA VAL A 109 -0.85 8.31 -8.54
C VAL A 109 -1.49 9.42 -7.70
N SER A 110 -1.65 10.62 -8.27
CA SER A 110 -2.41 11.69 -7.62
C SER A 110 -3.86 11.26 -7.31
N ARG A 111 -4.36 11.60 -6.11
CA ARG A 111 -5.70 11.22 -5.65
C ARG A 111 -6.82 11.93 -6.40
N VAL A 112 -6.56 13.16 -6.86
CA VAL A 112 -7.61 14.06 -7.38
C VAL A 112 -8.04 13.67 -8.81
N ARG A 113 -7.09 13.21 -9.64
CA ARG A 113 -7.31 12.93 -11.07
C ARG A 113 -6.97 11.49 -11.47
N GLY A 114 -7.19 10.52 -10.58
CA GLY A 114 -6.72 9.14 -10.78
C GLY A 114 -7.22 8.49 -12.08
N GLN A 115 -8.51 8.60 -12.39
CA GLN A 115 -9.10 8.03 -13.62
C GLN A 115 -8.49 8.62 -14.90
N GLU A 116 -8.43 9.95 -14.97
CA GLU A 116 -7.90 10.66 -16.13
C GLU A 116 -6.43 10.30 -16.40
N ILE A 117 -5.64 10.14 -15.32
CA ILE A 117 -4.24 9.74 -15.40
C ILE A 117 -4.13 8.31 -15.93
N VAL A 118 -4.97 7.39 -15.46
CA VAL A 118 -5.00 5.99 -15.91
C VAL A 118 -5.32 5.91 -17.41
N GLU A 119 -6.34 6.62 -17.87
CA GLU A 119 -6.69 6.66 -19.29
C GLU A 119 -5.59 7.28 -20.15
N ARG A 120 -4.98 8.37 -19.68
CA ARG A 120 -3.87 9.03 -20.36
C ARG A 120 -2.66 8.09 -20.44
N LEU A 121 -2.33 7.40 -19.35
CA LEU A 121 -1.26 6.42 -19.28
C LEU A 121 -1.51 5.27 -20.27
N ALA A 122 -2.72 4.70 -20.27
CA ALA A 122 -3.10 3.64 -21.19
C ALA A 122 -2.96 4.07 -22.65
N ARG A 123 -3.44 5.27 -23.00
CA ARG A 123 -3.29 5.86 -24.33
C ARG A 123 -1.84 6.09 -24.71
N SER A 124 -1.01 6.53 -23.76
CA SER A 124 0.42 6.80 -23.98
C SER A 124 1.22 5.50 -24.18
N LEU A 125 0.93 4.48 -23.38
CA LEU A 125 1.55 3.16 -23.49
C LEU A 125 1.21 2.49 -24.82
N ALA A 126 -0.07 2.50 -25.22
CA ALA A 126 -0.49 1.92 -26.50
C ALA A 126 0.16 2.58 -27.73
N ARG A 127 0.49 3.88 -27.64
CA ARG A 127 1.15 4.63 -28.73
C ARG A 127 2.64 4.33 -28.82
N ASN A 128 3.32 4.26 -27.68
CA ASN A 128 4.78 4.15 -27.64
C ASN A 128 5.25 2.69 -27.66
N TYR A 129 4.42 1.75 -27.18
CA TYR A 129 4.75 0.34 -27.03
C TYR A 129 3.58 -0.54 -27.50
N PRO A 130 3.33 -0.65 -28.83
CA PRO A 130 2.23 -1.43 -29.37
C PRO A 130 2.40 -2.95 -29.17
N ASP A 131 3.65 -3.43 -29.13
CA ASP A 131 3.97 -4.87 -29.00
C ASP A 131 3.94 -5.36 -27.54
N LEU A 132 3.71 -4.46 -26.58
CA LEU A 132 3.74 -4.78 -25.16
C LEU A 132 2.35 -5.11 -24.63
N ASP A 133 2.17 -6.31 -24.10
CA ASP A 133 0.97 -6.67 -23.36
C ASP A 133 0.94 -6.01 -21.99
N PHE A 134 0.09 -4.99 -21.83
CA PHE A 134 -0.15 -4.34 -20.54
C PHE A 134 -1.64 -4.36 -20.15
N LYS A 135 -1.91 -4.53 -18.86
CA LYS A 135 -3.26 -4.37 -18.27
C LYS A 135 -3.20 -3.38 -17.12
N ILE A 136 -4.03 -2.35 -17.15
CA ILE A 136 -4.10 -1.37 -16.07
C ILE A 136 -5.42 -1.56 -15.34
N TYR A 137 -5.34 -1.62 -14.02
CA TYR A 137 -6.48 -1.75 -13.14
C TYR A 137 -6.46 -0.61 -12.12
N TYR A 138 -7.56 0.13 -12.08
CA TYR A 138 -7.79 1.17 -11.10
C TYR A 138 -9.13 0.91 -10.39
N PRO A 139 -9.11 0.40 -9.15
CA PRO A 139 -10.32 0.04 -8.43
C PRO A 139 -11.12 1.29 -8.09
N SER A 140 -12.24 1.48 -8.78
CA SER A 140 -13.15 2.60 -8.60
C SER A 140 -14.59 2.15 -8.49
N VAL A 141 -15.29 2.69 -7.49
CA VAL A 141 -16.70 2.47 -7.22
C VAL A 141 -17.53 3.62 -7.74
N HIS A 142 -18.63 3.32 -8.39
CA HIS A 142 -19.54 4.31 -8.94
C HIS A 142 -20.55 4.79 -7.88
N GLU A 143 -20.30 5.95 -7.27
CA GLU A 143 -21.20 6.54 -6.29
C GLU A 143 -22.37 7.24 -6.98
N LYS A 144 -23.59 6.73 -6.79
CA LYS A 144 -24.84 7.36 -7.26
C LYS A 144 -25.31 8.38 -6.23
N ARG A 145 -25.46 9.63 -6.64
CA ARG A 145 -26.07 10.69 -5.82
C ARG A 145 -27.32 11.25 -6.49
N LYS A 146 -28.40 11.33 -5.71
CA LYS A 146 -29.65 11.99 -6.14
C LYS A 146 -29.43 13.50 -6.15
N LEU A 147 -29.69 14.14 -7.28
CA LEU A 147 -29.74 15.60 -7.36
C LEU A 147 -31.12 16.11 -6.96
N LYS A 148 -31.23 17.40 -6.68
CA LYS A 148 -32.51 18.07 -6.36
C LYS A 148 -33.54 17.99 -7.49
N ASN A 149 -33.08 17.72 -8.72
CA ASN A 149 -33.92 17.56 -9.92
C ASN A 149 -34.44 16.13 -10.11
N GLY A 150 -34.17 15.20 -9.19
CA GLY A 150 -34.58 13.79 -9.29
C GLY A 150 -33.71 12.92 -10.20
N SER A 151 -32.70 13.48 -10.87
CA SER A 151 -31.73 12.71 -11.66
C SER A 151 -30.57 12.19 -10.79
N TYR A 152 -29.93 11.10 -11.24
CA TYR A 152 -28.79 10.50 -10.57
C TYR A 152 -27.49 10.97 -11.25
N THR A 153 -26.58 11.55 -10.48
CA THR A 153 -25.20 11.75 -10.93
C THR A 153 -24.34 10.61 -10.40
N VAL A 154 -23.65 9.93 -11.32
CA VAL A 154 -22.72 8.86 -11.01
C VAL A 154 -21.30 9.45 -11.03
N LYS A 155 -20.60 9.41 -9.90
CA LYS A 155 -19.20 9.83 -9.82
C LYS A 155 -18.32 8.64 -9.45
N PRO A 156 -17.25 8.34 -10.22
CA PRO A 156 -16.31 7.30 -9.82
C PRO A 156 -15.50 7.78 -8.62
N LYS A 157 -15.52 6.98 -7.54
CA LYS A 157 -14.74 7.17 -6.32
C LYS A 157 -13.77 6.01 -6.19
N ALA A 158 -12.49 6.29 -6.05
CA ALA A 158 -11.48 5.24 -5.92
C ALA A 158 -11.63 4.50 -4.59
N VAL A 159 -11.56 3.17 -4.62
CA VAL A 159 -11.47 2.33 -3.40
C VAL A 159 -10.11 2.56 -2.76
N PHE A 160 -9.06 2.54 -3.57
CA PHE A 160 -7.68 2.79 -3.15
C PHE A 160 -7.15 4.10 -3.73
N PRO A 161 -7.37 5.24 -3.07
CA PRO A 161 -6.94 6.53 -3.59
C PRO A 161 -5.41 6.60 -3.67
N GLY A 162 -4.91 6.85 -4.87
CA GLY A 162 -3.50 7.03 -5.16
C GLY A 162 -2.70 5.75 -5.40
N SER A 163 -3.38 4.61 -5.54
CA SER A 163 -2.77 3.36 -6.00
C SER A 163 -3.41 2.89 -7.29
N VAL A 164 -2.58 2.63 -8.31
CA VAL A 164 -3.00 2.05 -9.59
C VAL A 164 -2.18 0.79 -9.81
N PHE A 165 -2.83 -0.27 -10.30
CA PHE A 165 -2.17 -1.54 -10.56
C PHE A 165 -1.92 -1.69 -12.06
N ILE A 166 -0.72 -2.11 -12.43
CA ILE A 166 -0.36 -2.37 -13.82
C ILE A 166 0.28 -3.76 -13.93
N ARG A 167 -0.22 -4.57 -14.85
CA ARG A 167 0.43 -5.81 -15.27
C ARG A 167 1.26 -5.51 -16.50
N CYS A 168 2.57 -5.61 -16.40
CA CYS A 168 3.48 -5.44 -17.53
C CYS A 168 4.83 -6.11 -17.26
N ILE A 169 5.61 -6.30 -18.33
CA ILE A 169 7.03 -6.65 -18.23
C ILE A 169 7.79 -5.36 -17.88
N MET A 170 8.56 -5.39 -16.79
CA MET A 170 9.23 -4.21 -16.27
C MET A 170 10.66 -4.07 -16.81
N ASN A 171 10.84 -3.17 -17.78
CA ASN A 171 12.16 -2.76 -18.28
C ASN A 171 12.57 -1.42 -17.67
N LYS A 172 13.86 -1.04 -17.79
CA LYS A 172 14.32 0.30 -17.41
C LYS A 172 13.57 1.41 -18.16
N GLU A 173 13.38 1.25 -19.46
CA GLU A 173 12.67 2.23 -20.30
C GLU A 173 11.21 2.40 -19.86
N MET A 174 10.52 1.31 -19.55
CA MET A 174 9.14 1.34 -19.05
C MET A 174 9.06 2.03 -17.68
N HIS A 175 10.01 1.77 -16.80
CA HIS A 175 10.07 2.36 -15.47
C HIS A 175 10.31 3.87 -15.52
N ASP A 176 11.20 4.33 -16.40
CA ASP A 176 11.48 5.75 -16.59
C ASP A 176 10.33 6.44 -17.32
N PHE A 177 9.74 5.80 -18.33
CA PHE A 177 8.58 6.30 -19.06
C PHE A 177 7.35 6.54 -18.16
N ILE A 178 7.04 5.58 -17.28
CA ILE A 178 5.91 5.71 -16.35
C ILE A 178 6.16 6.82 -15.32
N ARG A 179 7.42 7.10 -14.97
CA ARG A 179 7.77 8.21 -14.08
C ARG A 179 7.73 9.58 -14.74
N GLU A 180 7.94 9.63 -16.06
CA GLU A 180 7.79 10.86 -16.84
C GLU A 180 6.32 11.28 -17.00
N CYS A 181 5.38 10.35 -16.83
CA CYS A 181 3.96 10.65 -16.98
C CYS A 181 3.43 11.59 -15.88
N ASP A 182 2.77 12.67 -16.28
CA ASP A 182 2.18 13.66 -15.36
C ASP A 182 1.20 13.02 -14.37
N GLY A 183 1.38 13.32 -13.08
CA GLY A 183 0.55 12.82 -11.98
C GLY A 183 0.93 11.44 -11.45
N VAL A 184 1.96 10.79 -12.01
CA VAL A 184 2.52 9.53 -11.49
C VAL A 184 3.68 9.82 -10.54
N GLY A 185 3.56 9.37 -9.29
CA GLY A 185 4.59 9.54 -8.25
C GLY A 185 5.64 8.42 -8.23
N GLY A 186 5.61 7.51 -9.20
CA GLY A 186 6.48 6.33 -9.30
C GLY A 186 5.91 5.08 -8.64
N PHE A 187 6.73 4.05 -8.53
CA PHE A 187 6.29 2.73 -8.07
C PHE A 187 6.38 2.55 -6.55
N VAL A 188 5.60 1.60 -6.03
CA VAL A 188 5.78 1.10 -4.66
C VAL A 188 6.92 0.09 -4.64
N GLY A 189 7.88 0.30 -3.73
CA GLY A 189 9.12 -0.47 -3.75
C GLY A 189 10.14 -0.05 -2.71
N ALA A 190 11.29 -0.71 -2.77
CA ALA A 190 12.43 -0.39 -1.91
C ALA A 190 13.30 0.68 -2.57
N LYS A 191 13.80 1.63 -1.77
CA LYS A 191 14.85 2.55 -2.21
C LYS A 191 16.16 1.76 -2.25
N VAL A 192 16.71 1.57 -3.44
CA VAL A 192 17.97 0.85 -3.67
C VAL A 192 18.97 1.81 -4.30
N GLY A 193 20.22 1.75 -3.86
CA GLY A 193 21.30 2.61 -4.36
C GLY A 193 22.09 3.28 -3.24
N ASN A 194 23.07 4.07 -3.63
CA ASN A 194 23.88 4.86 -2.69
C ASN A 194 23.17 6.20 -2.42
N THR A 195 23.56 6.92 -1.36
CA THR A 195 22.98 8.21 -0.94
C THR A 195 22.86 9.23 -2.09
N LYS A 196 23.77 9.17 -3.07
CA LYS A 196 23.78 10.08 -4.25
C LYS A 196 22.91 9.63 -5.43
N ARG A 197 22.61 8.34 -5.57
CA ARG A 197 21.85 7.76 -6.69
C ARG A 197 20.87 6.74 -6.14
N GLN A 198 19.79 7.23 -5.53
CA GLN A 198 18.71 6.38 -5.06
C GLN A 198 17.68 6.17 -6.16
N ILE A 199 17.36 4.91 -6.44
CA ILE A 199 16.31 4.53 -7.37
C ILE A 199 15.28 3.71 -6.57
N ASN A 200 14.00 3.95 -6.84
CA ASN A 200 12.94 3.15 -6.24
C ASN A 200 12.71 1.90 -7.10
N LYS A 201 13.19 0.74 -6.61
CA LYS A 201 13.05 -0.54 -7.30
C LYS A 201 11.63 -1.07 -7.05
N PRO A 202 10.81 -1.22 -8.11
CA PRO A 202 9.43 -1.65 -7.93
C PRO A 202 9.38 -3.06 -7.35
N LYS A 203 8.42 -3.29 -6.45
CA LYS A 203 8.18 -4.61 -5.87
C LYS A 203 7.02 -5.28 -6.62
N PRO A 204 7.17 -6.53 -7.10
CA PRO A 204 6.07 -7.25 -7.72
C PRO A 204 5.01 -7.61 -6.66
N VAL A 205 3.75 -7.54 -7.06
CA VAL A 205 2.59 -7.92 -6.23
C VAL A 205 2.27 -9.38 -6.49
N SER A 206 1.97 -10.14 -5.44
CA SER A 206 1.55 -11.52 -5.59
C SER A 206 0.15 -11.59 -6.22
N GLN A 207 -0.17 -12.70 -6.86
CA GLN A 207 -1.49 -12.86 -7.46
C GLN A 207 -2.60 -12.90 -6.39
N ASP A 208 -2.34 -13.53 -5.26
CA ASP A 208 -3.29 -13.63 -4.13
C ASP A 208 -3.66 -12.24 -3.60
N ASP A 209 -2.69 -11.33 -3.48
CA ASP A 209 -2.94 -9.95 -3.05
C ASP A 209 -3.82 -9.21 -4.06
N MET A 210 -3.59 -9.41 -5.36
CA MET A 210 -4.42 -8.81 -6.42
C MET A 210 -5.85 -9.36 -6.39
N GLU A 211 -6.02 -10.65 -6.15
CA GLU A 211 -7.33 -11.30 -6.01
C GLU A 211 -8.10 -10.78 -4.80
N ALA A 212 -7.43 -10.57 -3.66
CA ALA A 212 -8.01 -9.93 -2.49
C ALA A 212 -8.49 -8.51 -2.81
N ILE A 213 -7.68 -7.71 -3.53
CA ILE A 213 -8.04 -6.36 -3.97
C ILE A 213 -9.25 -6.39 -4.92
N PHE A 214 -9.31 -7.35 -5.84
CA PHE A 214 -10.46 -7.51 -6.74
C PHE A 214 -11.74 -7.87 -5.98
N LYS A 215 -11.63 -8.73 -4.96
CA LYS A 215 -12.76 -9.11 -4.11
C LYS A 215 -13.25 -7.91 -3.30
N GLU A 216 -12.34 -7.18 -2.67
CA GLU A 216 -12.67 -5.98 -1.89
C GLU A 216 -13.32 -4.91 -2.76
N ALA A 217 -12.81 -4.69 -3.97
CA ALA A 217 -13.41 -3.73 -4.90
C ALA A 217 -14.84 -4.11 -5.33
N LYS A 218 -15.12 -5.41 -5.50
CA LYS A 218 -16.47 -5.91 -5.81
C LYS A 218 -17.41 -5.75 -4.61
N GLU A 219 -16.98 -6.18 -3.43
CA GLU A 219 -17.77 -6.03 -2.20
C GLU A 219 -18.06 -4.55 -1.91
N GLU A 220 -17.09 -3.67 -2.10
CA GLU A 220 -17.28 -2.23 -1.87
C GLU A 220 -18.25 -1.61 -2.88
N GLN A 221 -18.26 -2.09 -4.14
CA GLN A 221 -19.27 -1.70 -5.12
C GLN A 221 -20.68 -2.15 -4.68
N GLU A 222 -20.82 -3.41 -4.23
CA GLU A 222 -22.10 -3.95 -3.76
C GLU A 222 -22.61 -3.22 -2.51
N ARG A 223 -21.75 -2.95 -1.52
CA ARG A 223 -22.09 -2.17 -0.32
C ARG A 223 -22.59 -0.77 -0.70
N HIS A 224 -21.94 -0.12 -1.66
CA HIS A 224 -22.35 1.20 -2.13
C HIS A 224 -23.70 1.17 -2.86
N ASP A 225 -23.98 0.16 -3.67
CA ASP A 225 -25.27 -0.03 -4.34
C ASP A 225 -26.38 -0.39 -3.33
N GLN A 226 -26.12 -1.25 -2.34
CA GLN A 226 -27.07 -1.59 -1.26
C GLN A 226 -27.40 -0.36 -0.40
N ALA A 227 -26.39 0.39 0.04
CA ALA A 227 -26.57 1.61 0.82
C ALA A 227 -27.33 2.69 0.03
N PHE A 228 -27.21 2.69 -1.30
CA PHE A 228 -28.02 3.55 -2.15
C PHE A 228 -29.50 3.12 -2.11
N LEU A 229 -29.78 1.83 -2.31
CA LEU A 229 -31.14 1.27 -2.28
C LEU A 229 -31.83 1.46 -0.92
N GLU A 230 -31.12 1.27 0.19
CA GLU A 230 -31.66 1.52 1.54
C GLU A 230 -32.04 2.98 1.73
N LYS A 231 -31.20 3.92 1.29
CA LYS A 231 -31.53 5.35 1.31
C LYS A 231 -32.73 5.69 0.42
N GLU A 232 -32.97 4.93 -0.66
CA GLU A 232 -34.19 5.08 -1.45
C GLU A 232 -35.42 4.57 -0.70
N LYS A 233 -35.32 3.40 -0.05
CA LYS A 233 -36.41 2.79 0.73
C LYS A 233 -36.80 3.64 1.94
N GLU A 234 -35.83 4.20 2.66
CA GLU A 234 -36.10 5.12 3.78
C GLU A 234 -36.75 6.44 3.35
N GLN A 235 -36.51 6.87 2.10
CA GLN A 235 -37.17 8.04 1.53
C GLN A 235 -38.54 7.74 0.93
N ALA A 236 -38.87 6.47 0.67
CA ALA A 236 -40.20 6.06 0.26
C ALA A 236 -41.10 5.95 1.50
N PRO A 237 -42.20 6.72 1.61
CA PRO A 237 -43.11 6.61 2.74
C PRO A 237 -43.84 5.25 2.69
N ASN A 238 -43.88 4.53 3.82
CA ASN A 238 -44.54 3.23 3.96
C ASN A 238 -46.00 3.26 3.45
N PRO A 239 -46.43 2.31 2.58
CA PRO A 239 -47.82 2.17 2.16
C PRO A 239 -48.52 1.06 2.96
N SER A 240 -49.02 1.39 4.14
CA SER A 240 -50.03 0.62 4.91
C SER A 240 -50.36 1.45 6.15
N VAL A 241 -51.49 2.14 6.23
CA VAL A 241 -52.85 1.59 6.38
C VAL A 241 -53.85 2.48 5.63
N LEU A 242 -54.72 1.84 4.83
CA LEU A 242 -55.90 2.40 4.21
C LEU A 242 -57.02 1.38 4.48
N GLU A 243 -57.93 1.72 5.41
CA GLU A 243 -59.36 1.42 5.31
C GLU A 243 -60.12 2.60 5.93
N THR A 244 -61.06 3.09 5.12
CA THR A 244 -62.36 3.75 5.36
C THR A 244 -62.55 4.49 6.70
N ASP A 245 -62.98 5.75 6.75
CA ASP A 245 -64.33 6.18 6.36
C ASP A 245 -64.38 7.64 5.86
N LEU A 246 -65.27 7.89 4.89
CA LEU A 246 -65.78 9.21 4.49
C LEU A 246 -66.63 9.78 5.66
N ASP A 247 -66.57 11.08 5.99
CA ASP A 247 -67.46 12.07 5.39
C ASP A 247 -67.10 13.55 5.70
N THR A 248 -67.12 14.37 4.63
CA THR A 248 -67.63 15.75 4.45
C THR A 248 -66.83 17.05 4.80
N ASN A 249 -66.46 17.76 3.71
CA ASN A 249 -66.34 19.20 3.40
C ASN A 249 -65.29 20.14 4.04
N GLY A 250 -64.48 20.76 3.15
CA GLY A 250 -63.78 22.02 3.41
C GLY A 250 -62.57 22.36 2.49
N THR A 251 -62.84 22.81 1.27
CA THR A 251 -62.17 23.88 0.48
C THR A 251 -60.62 24.08 0.49
N THR A 252 -60.08 24.10 -0.76
CA THR A 252 -58.89 24.80 -1.32
C THR A 252 -57.46 24.22 -1.27
N ALA A 253 -56.98 23.91 -2.50
CA ALA A 253 -55.72 24.29 -3.16
C ALA A 253 -54.34 23.86 -2.59
N THR A 254 -53.71 22.96 -3.37
CA THR A 254 -52.28 22.83 -3.71
C THR A 254 -51.23 22.81 -2.59
N LYS A 255 -50.69 21.61 -2.35
CA LYS A 255 -49.67 21.32 -1.32
C LYS A 255 -48.42 20.70 -1.96
N HIS A 256 -47.36 21.48 -2.09
CA HIS A 256 -45.99 20.97 -2.25
C HIS A 256 -45.55 20.32 -0.93
N LYS A 257 -45.22 19.02 -0.97
CA LYS A 257 -44.79 18.23 0.20
C LYS A 257 -43.29 18.45 0.47
N GLY A 258 -43.01 18.97 1.65
CA GLY A 258 -41.68 19.21 2.18
C GLY A 258 -40.94 17.96 2.68
N ARG A 259 -39.61 18.14 2.73
CA ARG A 259 -38.58 17.33 3.40
C ARG A 259 -38.85 17.29 4.93
N PRO A 260 -38.50 16.20 5.64
CA PRO A 260 -38.95 15.97 7.01
C PRO A 260 -38.38 17.00 7.98
N LYS A 261 -39.26 17.57 8.80
CA LYS A 261 -38.93 18.36 9.99
C LYS A 261 -38.35 17.39 11.04
N LYS A 262 -37.02 17.32 11.13
CA LYS A 262 -36.37 16.79 12.33
C LYS A 262 -36.63 17.77 13.48
N ALA A 263 -37.22 17.22 14.54
CA ALA A 263 -37.32 17.71 15.91
C ALA A 263 -36.84 19.16 16.15
N VAL A 264 -37.78 20.10 16.00
CA VAL A 264 -37.72 21.35 16.76
C VAL A 264 -38.08 20.96 18.19
N ASN A 265 -37.10 21.02 19.10
CA ASN A 265 -37.28 21.42 20.50
C ASN A 265 -35.94 21.28 21.24
N THR A 266 -35.16 22.38 21.24
CA THR A 266 -34.39 22.94 22.38
C THR A 266 -33.39 23.98 21.85
N LEU A 267 -33.87 25.15 21.42
CA LEU A 267 -33.03 26.33 21.16
C LEU A 267 -32.98 27.16 22.45
N SER A 268 -31.90 27.02 23.23
CA SER A 268 -31.65 27.87 24.41
C SER A 268 -30.68 29.01 24.06
N PRO A 269 -30.92 30.25 24.53
CA PRO A 269 -29.94 31.33 24.41
C PRO A 269 -28.61 30.90 25.04
N GLY A 270 -27.50 31.10 24.34
CA GLY A 270 -26.15 30.70 24.75
C GLY A 270 -25.57 29.47 24.05
N SER A 271 -26.35 28.72 23.26
CA SER A 271 -25.81 27.61 22.46
C SER A 271 -24.92 28.09 21.31
N THR A 272 -23.91 27.29 20.95
CA THR A 272 -23.14 27.48 19.71
C THR A 272 -23.97 26.99 18.53
N VAL A 273 -24.07 27.82 17.50
CA VAL A 273 -24.82 27.51 16.28
C VAL A 273 -23.93 27.73 15.06
N ARG A 274 -24.12 26.90 14.05
CA ARG A 274 -23.46 27.02 12.75
C ARG A 274 -24.48 27.39 11.69
N VAL A 275 -24.11 28.32 10.83
CA VAL A 275 -24.98 28.77 9.73
C VAL A 275 -24.91 27.77 8.58
N SER A 276 -26.08 27.33 8.13
CA SER A 276 -26.23 26.38 7.02
C SER A 276 -26.41 27.05 5.65
N SER A 277 -26.90 28.28 5.60
CA SER A 277 -27.26 28.97 4.36
C SER A 277 -27.03 30.49 4.45
N GLY A 278 -26.66 31.11 3.33
CA GLY A 278 -26.42 32.56 3.21
C GLY A 278 -24.93 32.95 3.10
N THR A 279 -24.65 34.25 3.08
CA THR A 279 -23.28 34.81 2.96
C THR A 279 -22.35 34.41 4.11
N PHE A 280 -22.95 34.06 5.26
CA PHE A 280 -22.25 33.60 6.46
C PHE A 280 -22.31 32.09 6.63
N ALA A 281 -22.59 31.32 5.56
CA ALA A 281 -22.60 29.86 5.62
C ALA A 281 -21.26 29.32 6.17
N GLU A 282 -21.36 28.23 6.94
CA GLU A 282 -20.26 27.54 7.62
C GLU A 282 -19.62 28.27 8.81
N PHE A 283 -19.93 29.56 9.05
CA PHE A 283 -19.46 30.26 10.24
C PHE A 283 -20.17 29.75 11.51
N GLU A 284 -19.38 29.62 12.57
CA GLU A 284 -19.84 29.29 13.92
C GLU A 284 -19.99 30.57 14.75
N GLY A 285 -21.08 30.66 15.50
CA GLY A 285 -21.38 31.81 16.35
C GLY A 285 -22.18 31.44 17.59
N SER A 286 -22.26 32.37 18.53
CA SER A 286 -23.02 32.20 19.77
C SER A 286 -24.43 32.78 19.66
N LEU A 287 -25.43 32.04 20.14
CA LEU A 287 -26.83 32.46 20.11
C LEU A 287 -27.11 33.51 21.19
N LYS A 288 -27.34 34.78 20.83
CA LYS A 288 -27.62 35.84 21.82
C LYS A 288 -29.11 35.96 22.13
N LYS A 289 -29.93 36.06 21.09
CA LYS A 289 -31.38 36.34 21.24
C LYS A 289 -32.19 35.54 20.24
N VAL A 290 -33.32 34.99 20.71
CA VAL A 290 -34.26 34.22 19.88
C VAL A 290 -35.61 34.93 19.90
N ASN A 291 -36.03 35.51 18.78
CA ASN A 291 -37.35 36.09 18.63
C ASN A 291 -38.31 35.07 18.02
N ARG A 292 -38.99 34.28 18.86
CA ARG A 292 -39.91 33.22 18.41
C ARG A 292 -41.11 33.75 17.60
N LYS A 293 -41.54 35.00 17.84
CA LYS A 293 -42.65 35.65 17.12
C LYS A 293 -42.30 35.97 15.67
N SER A 294 -41.09 36.45 15.40
CA SER A 294 -40.63 36.82 14.06
C SER A 294 -39.83 35.73 13.35
N LYS A 295 -39.58 34.58 14.01
CA LYS A 295 -38.72 33.49 13.53
C LYS A 295 -37.28 33.91 13.19
N LYS A 296 -36.84 35.02 13.78
CA LYS A 296 -35.48 35.54 13.64
C LYS A 296 -34.66 35.32 14.90
N VAL A 297 -33.36 35.19 14.70
CA VAL A 297 -32.37 34.90 15.73
C VAL A 297 -31.19 35.84 15.55
N THR A 298 -30.70 36.40 16.64
CA THR A 298 -29.47 37.21 16.65
C THR A 298 -28.30 36.34 17.08
N VAL A 299 -27.36 36.13 16.16
CA VAL A 299 -26.13 35.33 16.38
C VAL A 299 -24.93 36.27 16.43
N GLY A 300 -24.04 36.08 17.40
CA GLY A 300 -22.77 36.78 17.50
C GLY A 300 -21.62 35.97 16.92
N PHE A 301 -21.03 36.46 15.84
CA PHE A 301 -19.83 35.89 15.22
C PHE A 301 -18.58 36.63 15.69
N THR A 302 -17.49 35.90 15.92
CA THR A 302 -16.18 36.50 16.18
C THR A 302 -15.40 36.59 14.88
N LEU A 303 -15.46 37.75 14.22
CA LEU A 303 -14.73 38.03 12.98
C LEU A 303 -13.61 39.01 13.28
N PHE A 304 -12.37 38.68 12.94
CA PHE A 304 -11.19 39.55 13.13
C PHE A 304 -11.00 40.03 14.59
N GLY A 305 -11.33 39.17 15.56
CA GLY A 305 -11.25 39.51 16.99
C GLY A 305 -12.33 40.51 17.47
N LYS A 306 -13.31 40.85 16.63
CA LYS A 306 -14.47 41.67 16.99
C LYS A 306 -15.75 40.83 16.93
N GLU A 307 -16.62 41.01 17.92
CA GLU A 307 -17.93 40.37 17.94
C GLU A 307 -18.90 41.17 17.05
N THR A 308 -19.44 40.52 16.03
CA THR A 308 -20.41 41.11 15.10
C THR A 308 -21.74 40.38 15.24
N LEU A 309 -22.83 41.12 15.49
CA LEU A 309 -24.18 40.56 15.64
C LEU A 309 -24.92 40.57 14.30
N VAL A 310 -25.46 39.42 13.90
CA VAL A 310 -26.21 39.25 12.65
C VAL A 310 -27.56 38.61 12.95
N GLU A 311 -28.62 39.12 12.31
CA GLU A 311 -29.96 38.50 12.36
C GLU A 311 -30.10 37.44 11.26
N LEU A 312 -30.45 36.22 11.65
CA LEU A 312 -30.65 35.07 10.76
C LEU A 312 -31.99 34.40 11.05
N ASP A 313 -32.53 33.67 10.07
CA ASP A 313 -33.76 32.91 10.24
C ASP A 313 -33.48 31.57 10.95
N ILE A 314 -34.44 31.10 11.75
CA ILE A 314 -34.33 29.82 12.50
C ILE A 314 -34.08 28.63 11.55
N GLY A 315 -34.52 28.71 10.29
CA GLY A 315 -34.34 27.64 9.31
C GLY A 315 -32.92 27.51 8.76
N ASP A 316 -32.13 28.58 8.84
CA ASP A 316 -30.80 28.64 8.25
C ASP A 316 -29.70 28.32 9.27
N ILE A 317 -30.04 28.03 10.51
CA ILE A 317 -29.09 27.69 11.59
C ILE A 317 -29.18 26.21 11.98
N ILE A 318 -28.03 25.61 12.27
CA ILE A 318 -27.91 24.26 12.82
C ILE A 318 -27.25 24.40 14.19
N VAL A 319 -27.88 23.84 15.23
CA VAL A 319 -27.29 23.82 16.57
C VAL A 319 -26.17 22.79 16.58
N GLU A 320 -24.95 23.23 16.90
CA GLU A 320 -23.84 22.32 17.14
C GLU A 320 -23.90 21.90 18.61
N THR A 321 -24.36 20.69 18.86
CA THR A 321 -24.20 20.04 20.16
C THR A 321 -22.73 19.66 20.29
N LYS A 322 -22.02 20.36 21.17
CA LYS A 322 -20.68 20.01 21.61
C LYS A 322 -20.71 18.83 22.56
#